data_AF-A0A7C2M0U1-F1
#
_entry.id   AF-A0A7C2M0U1-F1
#
_cell.length_a   1.000
_cell.length_b   1.000
_cell.length_c   1.000
_cell.angle_alpha   90.00
_cell.angle_beta   90.00
_cell.angle_gamma   90.00
#
_symmetry.space_group_name_H-M   'P 1'
#
loop_
_entity.id
_entity.type
_entity.pdbx_description
1 polymer ?
#
loop_
_entity_poly.entity_id
_entity_poly.type
_entity_poly.pdbx_seq_one_letter_code
_entity_poly.pdbx_strand_id
1 'polypeptide(L)'
;MSEIVRFGVSLEKTLLEKFDRLVKEKKYPNRSEAIRDLIRENLVRKEWIEGKEVAGAITLVFDHHKRELVNTLTDIQHDFHPLIISSQHIHLDHDNCLEIIVVRGKPIEVRGLADELKSTKGVKYGSLSIASTGKELV
;
A
#
# COMPACT_ATOMS: atom_id res chain seq x y z
N MET A 1 8.02 -15.26 -21.58
CA MET A 1 8.26 -15.97 -20.31
C MET A 1 9.66 -15.59 -19.86
N SER A 2 9.80 -15.02 -18.67
CA SER A 2 11.13 -14.72 -18.10
C SER A 2 11.88 -16.03 -17.84
N GLU A 3 13.20 -16.01 -18.04
CA GLU A 3 14.06 -17.15 -17.78
C GLU A 3 14.17 -17.39 -16.26
N ILE A 4 13.90 -18.61 -15.81
CA ILE A 4 13.99 -18.96 -14.38
C ILE A 4 15.41 -19.43 -14.07
N VAL A 5 16.14 -18.63 -13.28
CA VAL A 5 17.49 -18.97 -12.81
C VAL A 5 17.43 -19.62 -11.42
N ARG A 6 18.14 -20.73 -11.25
CA ARG A 6 18.30 -21.39 -9.93
C ARG A 6 19.61 -20.96 -9.29
N PHE A 7 19.53 -20.55 -8.02
CA PHE A 7 20.69 -20.23 -7.20
C PHE A 7 20.55 -20.86 -5.80
N GLY A 8 21.68 -21.05 -5.12
CA GLY A 8 21.75 -21.59 -3.76
C GLY A 8 21.94 -20.48 -2.73
N VAL A 9 21.35 -20.66 -1.54
CA VAL A 9 21.52 -19.77 -0.38
C VAL A 9 21.85 -20.58 0.86
N SER A 10 22.75 -20.06 1.69
CA SER A 10 23.08 -20.63 3.00
C SER A 10 22.36 -19.86 4.10
N LEU A 11 21.72 -20.57 5.04
CA LEU A 11 20.99 -20.00 6.17
C LEU A 11 21.26 -20.81 7.43
N GLU A 12 21.23 -20.18 8.60
CA GLU A 12 21.24 -20.92 9.86
C GLU A 12 20.03 -21.85 9.94
N LYS A 13 20.25 -23.07 10.47
CA LYS A 13 19.20 -24.08 10.59
C LYS A 13 17.95 -23.55 11.30
N THR A 14 18.13 -22.82 12.40
CA THR A 14 17.04 -22.24 13.19
C THR A 14 16.27 -21.16 12.43
N LEU A 15 16.93 -20.42 11.54
CA LEU A 15 16.28 -19.44 10.67
C LEU A 15 15.46 -20.14 9.58
N LEU A 16 16.00 -21.19 8.96
CA LEU A 16 15.28 -21.98 7.97
C LEU A 16 14.02 -22.64 8.57
N GLU A 17 14.09 -23.15 9.80
CA GLU A 17 12.93 -23.72 10.50
C GLU A 17 11.84 -22.68 10.77
N LYS A 18 12.22 -21.44 11.13
CA LYS A 18 11.26 -20.32 11.26
C LYS A 18 10.65 -19.96 9.91
N PHE A 19 11.45 -19.92 8.85
CA PHE A 19 10.97 -19.64 7.50
C PHE A 19 9.99 -20.71 6.99
N ASP A 20 10.27 -21.99 7.20
CA ASP A 20 9.38 -23.09 6.82
C ASP A 20 8.01 -23.02 7.51
N ARG A 21 7.98 -22.58 8.76
CA ARG A 21 6.73 -22.35 9.48
C ARG A 21 5.94 -21.21 8.83
N LEU A 22 6.61 -20.10 8.50
CA LEU A 22 6.00 -18.97 7.81
C LEU A 22 5.45 -19.37 6.43
N VAL A 23 6.19 -20.19 5.68
CA VAL A 23 5.75 -20.74 4.38
C VAL A 23 4.43 -21.51 4.54
N LYS A 24 4.32 -22.36 5.57
CA LYS A 24 3.10 -23.12 5.85
C LYS A 24 1.95 -22.23 6.33
N GLU A 25 2.20 -21.33 7.27
CA GLU A 25 1.20 -20.41 7.83
C GLU A 25 0.59 -19.52 6.74
N LYS A 26 1.43 -18.98 5.85
CA LYS A 26 1.01 -18.18 4.68
C LYS A 26 0.51 -19.02 3.50
N LYS A 27 0.47 -20.35 3.62
CA LYS A 27 -0.01 -21.29 2.58
C LYS A 27 0.72 -21.16 1.24
N TYR A 28 2.02 -20.86 1.27
CA TYR A 28 2.84 -20.88 0.07
C TYR A 28 3.03 -22.31 -0.46
N PRO A 29 3.03 -22.52 -1.79
CA PRO A 29 3.20 -23.86 -2.35
C PRO A 29 4.63 -24.38 -2.21
N ASN A 30 5.62 -23.49 -2.13
CA ASN A 30 7.03 -23.83 -1.91
C ASN A 30 7.82 -22.63 -1.37
N ARG A 31 9.05 -22.89 -0.89
CA ARG A 31 9.98 -21.87 -0.39
C ARG A 31 10.32 -20.82 -1.46
N SER A 32 10.46 -21.23 -2.72
CA SER A 32 10.86 -20.33 -3.81
C SER A 32 9.81 -19.27 -4.13
N GLU A 33 8.50 -19.57 -4.00
CA GLU A 33 7.45 -18.54 -4.08
C GLU A 33 7.52 -17.57 -2.91
N ALA A 34 7.66 -18.08 -1.68
CA ALA A 34 7.78 -17.23 -0.50
C ALA A 34 9.01 -16.31 -0.57
N ILE A 35 10.16 -16.81 -1.04
CA ILE A 35 11.36 -16.01 -1.26
C ILE A 35 11.12 -14.96 -2.35
N ARG A 36 10.50 -15.33 -3.47
CA ARG A 36 10.18 -14.37 -4.55
C ARG A 36 9.29 -13.25 -4.06
N ASP A 37 8.26 -13.55 -3.28
CA ASP A 37 7.38 -12.53 -2.73
C ASP A 37 8.11 -11.61 -1.75
N LEU A 38 8.95 -12.15 -0.86
CA LEU A 38 9.78 -11.33 0.02
C LEU A 38 10.74 -10.40 -0.75
N ILE A 39 11.32 -10.90 -1.86
CA ILE A 39 12.17 -10.08 -2.74
C ILE A 39 11.34 -8.97 -3.38
N ARG A 40 10.17 -9.29 -3.97
CA ARG A 40 9.29 -8.29 -4.60
C ARG A 40 8.79 -7.26 -3.60
N GLU A 41 8.34 -7.67 -2.41
CA GLU A 41 7.93 -6.77 -1.34
C GLU A 41 9.06 -5.81 -0.95
N ASN A 42 10.31 -6.29 -0.91
CA ASN A 42 11.47 -5.45 -0.63
C ASN A 42 11.75 -4.46 -1.77
N LEU A 43 11.66 -4.90 -3.03
CA LEU A 43 11.82 -4.05 -4.20
C LEU A 43 10.75 -2.94 -4.26
N VAL A 44 9.48 -3.26 -3.98
CA VAL A 44 8.41 -2.26 -3.85
C VAL A 44 8.75 -1.23 -2.78
N ARG A 45 9.20 -1.67 -1.60
CA ARG A 45 9.60 -0.72 -0.54
C ARG A 45 10.73 0.19 -0.99
N LYS A 46 11.69 -0.34 -1.76
CA LYS A 46 12.79 0.45 -2.33
C LYS A 46 12.30 1.47 -3.35
N GLU A 47 11.37 1.11 -4.25
CA GLU A 47 10.72 2.06 -5.16
C GLU A 47 10.05 3.21 -4.41
N TRP A 48 9.46 2.93 -3.25
CA TRP A 48 8.85 3.96 -2.41
C TRP A 48 9.84 4.86 -1.67
N ILE A 49 11.14 4.56 -1.71
CA ILE A 49 12.22 5.38 -1.13
C ILE A 49 12.95 6.14 -2.24
N GLU A 50 13.29 5.46 -3.34
CA GLU A 50 14.21 5.96 -4.38
C GLU A 50 13.53 6.19 -5.74
N GLY A 51 12.32 5.67 -5.93
CA GLY A 51 11.63 5.62 -7.21
C GLY A 51 11.07 6.98 -7.66
N LYS A 52 10.84 7.09 -8.97
CA LYS A 52 10.29 8.29 -9.61
C LYS A 52 8.76 8.26 -9.71
N GLU A 53 8.16 7.07 -9.77
CA GLU A 53 6.73 6.88 -9.94
C GLU A 53 6.30 5.57 -9.26
N VAL A 54 5.34 5.65 -8.34
CA VAL A 54 4.76 4.52 -7.61
C VAL A 54 3.24 4.55 -7.71
N ALA A 55 2.59 3.44 -7.38
CA ALA A 55 1.15 3.33 -7.25
C ALA A 55 0.78 2.87 -5.83
N GLY A 56 -0.40 3.22 -5.34
CA GLY A 56 -0.87 2.81 -4.02
C GLY A 56 -2.35 3.07 -3.81
N ALA A 57 -2.81 2.80 -2.58
CA ALA A 57 -4.16 3.11 -2.16
C ALA A 57 -4.15 3.70 -0.75
N ILE A 58 -4.87 4.80 -0.54
CA ILE A 58 -5.10 5.41 0.75
C ILE A 58 -6.49 4.97 1.21
N THR A 59 -6.57 4.34 2.37
CA THR A 59 -7.86 3.94 2.96
C THR A 59 -8.15 4.84 4.14
N LEU A 60 -9.35 5.42 4.20
CA LEU A 60 -9.83 6.28 5.28
C LEU A 60 -11.12 5.72 5.87
N VAL A 61 -11.30 5.83 7.19
CA VAL A 61 -12.59 5.66 7.85
C VAL A 61 -12.90 6.93 8.62
N PHE A 62 -14.09 7.49 8.40
CA PHE A 62 -14.51 8.72 9.05
C PHE A 62 -16.02 8.78 9.26
N ASP A 63 -16.44 9.71 10.12
CA ASP A 63 -17.85 9.99 10.40
C ASP A 63 -18.32 11.17 9.54
N HIS A 64 -19.26 10.93 8.62
CA HIS A 64 -19.71 11.94 7.66
C HIS A 64 -20.65 12.99 8.27
N HIS A 65 -21.17 12.77 9.49
CA HIS A 65 -21.90 13.80 10.23
C HIS A 65 -20.98 14.85 10.87
N LYS A 66 -19.65 14.63 10.87
CA LYS A 66 -18.69 15.64 11.33
C LYS A 66 -18.69 16.82 10.38
N ARG A 67 -19.19 17.95 10.88
CA ARG A 67 -19.25 19.22 10.14
C ARG A 67 -17.91 19.56 9.49
N GLU A 68 -17.95 19.97 8.23
CA GLU A 68 -16.82 20.31 7.35
C GLU A 68 -15.84 19.18 7.02
N LEU A 69 -15.94 17.98 7.60
CA LEU A 69 -14.96 16.94 7.35
C LEU A 69 -14.95 16.49 5.87
N VAL A 70 -16.13 16.20 5.32
CA VAL A 70 -16.25 15.74 3.92
C VAL A 70 -15.73 16.81 2.95
N ASN A 71 -16.07 18.08 3.18
CA ASN A 71 -15.59 19.20 2.39
C ASN A 71 -14.06 19.30 2.46
N THR A 72 -13.50 19.27 3.67
CA THR A 72 -12.05 19.36 3.90
C THR A 72 -11.29 18.22 3.20
N LEU A 73 -11.79 16.98 3.30
CA LEU A 73 -11.19 15.83 2.62
C LEU A 73 -11.29 15.98 1.09
N THR A 74 -12.39 16.52 0.58
CA THR A 74 -12.59 16.76 -0.86
C THR A 74 -11.63 17.85 -1.36
N ASP A 75 -11.47 18.94 -0.60
CA ASP A 75 -10.56 20.03 -0.95
C ASP A 75 -9.11 19.56 -1.02
N ILE A 76 -8.65 18.78 -0.03
CA ILE A 76 -7.32 18.15 -0.05
C ILE A 76 -7.19 17.25 -1.30
N GLN A 77 -8.19 16.43 -1.60
CA GLN A 77 -8.13 15.58 -2.79
C GLN A 77 -8.06 16.39 -4.10
N HIS A 78 -8.75 17.53 -4.17
CA HIS A 78 -8.68 18.43 -5.32
C HIS A 78 -7.32 19.10 -5.47
N ASP A 79 -6.68 19.52 -4.37
CA ASP A 79 -5.34 20.11 -4.40
C ASP A 79 -4.28 19.10 -4.90
N PHE A 80 -4.48 17.82 -4.61
CA PHE A 80 -3.62 16.72 -5.05
C PHE A 80 -4.19 15.92 -6.24
N HIS A 81 -5.15 16.47 -6.99
CA HIS A 81 -5.81 15.76 -8.09
C HIS A 81 -4.86 15.10 -9.13
N PRO A 82 -3.64 15.62 -9.44
CA PRO A 82 -2.76 14.97 -10.40
C PRO A 82 -2.25 13.60 -9.93
N LEU A 83 -2.27 13.34 -8.62
CA LEU A 83 -1.84 12.08 -8.02
C LEU A 83 -2.98 11.06 -7.90
N ILE A 84 -4.23 11.50 -7.94
CA ILE A 84 -5.40 10.67 -7.67
C ILE A 84 -5.95 10.13 -8.99
N ILE A 85 -6.03 8.81 -9.09
CA ILE A 85 -6.63 8.13 -10.25
C ILE A 85 -8.15 8.04 -10.05
N SER A 86 -8.58 7.65 -8.85
CA SER A 86 -10.00 7.49 -8.51
C SER A 86 -10.18 7.43 -7.00
N SER A 87 -11.37 7.79 -6.51
CA SER A 87 -11.81 7.50 -5.15
C SER A 87 -13.09 6.65 -5.18
N GLN A 88 -13.21 5.71 -4.24
CA GLN A 88 -14.42 4.95 -3.98
C GLN A 88 -14.88 5.20 -2.54
N HIS A 89 -16.15 5.60 -2.40
CA HIS A 89 -16.78 5.88 -1.11
C HIS A 89 -17.84 4.81 -0.80
N ILE A 90 -17.81 4.28 0.42
CA ILE A 90 -18.69 3.22 0.89
C ILE A 90 -19.31 3.66 2.22
N HIS A 91 -20.64 3.70 2.30
CA HIS A 91 -21.34 3.85 3.57
C HIS A 91 -21.29 2.51 4.32
N LEU A 92 -20.60 2.49 5.46
CA LEU A 92 -20.52 1.30 6.32
C LEU A 92 -21.77 1.17 7.19
N ASP A 93 -22.26 2.30 7.69
CA ASP A 93 -23.46 2.43 8.49
C ASP A 93 -24.01 3.87 8.41
N HIS A 94 -24.93 4.23 9.32
CA HIS A 94 -25.55 5.55 9.34
C HIS A 94 -24.56 6.70 9.55
N ASP A 95 -23.43 6.48 10.24
CA ASP A 95 -22.48 7.53 10.58
C ASP A 95 -21.15 7.37 9.86
N ASN A 96 -20.71 6.13 9.63
CA ASN A 96 -19.36 5.81 9.17
C ASN A 96 -19.27 5.57 7.68
N CYS A 97 -18.24 6.15 7.07
CA CYS A 97 -17.86 5.91 5.70
C CYS A 97 -16.44 5.33 5.63
N LEU A 98 -16.24 4.42 4.68
CA LEU A 98 -14.94 3.96 4.22
C LEU A 98 -14.66 4.60 2.86
N GLU A 99 -13.49 5.18 2.70
CA GLU A 99 -13.04 5.73 1.42
C GLU A 99 -11.71 5.10 1.00
N ILE A 100 -11.60 4.73 -0.28
CA ILE A 100 -10.40 4.16 -0.87
C ILE A 100 -9.97 5.04 -2.05
N ILE A 101 -8.83 5.69 -1.91
CA ILE A 101 -8.29 6.63 -2.89
C ILE A 101 -7.09 5.97 -3.58
N VAL A 102 -7.25 5.66 -4.87
CA VAL A 102 -6.19 5.06 -5.69
C VAL A 102 -5.28 6.17 -6.21
N VAL A 103 -3.97 6.01 -6.02
CA VAL A 103 -2.98 7.05 -6.30
C VAL A 103 -1.84 6.53 -7.18
N ARG A 104 -1.28 7.43 -7.99
CA ARG A 104 -0.04 7.22 -8.75
C ARG A 104 0.74 8.53 -8.87
N GLY A 105 2.02 8.50 -8.53
CA GLY A 105 2.89 9.67 -8.63
C GLY A 105 4.21 9.46 -7.90
N LYS A 106 4.91 10.56 -7.56
CA LYS A 106 6.18 10.44 -6.84
C LYS A 106 5.93 9.96 -5.41
N PRO A 107 6.80 9.09 -4.84
CA PRO A 107 6.60 8.57 -3.49
C PRO A 107 6.42 9.64 -2.42
N ILE A 108 7.19 10.74 -2.49
CA ILE A 108 7.12 11.82 -1.51
C ILE A 108 5.80 12.59 -1.58
N GLU A 109 5.29 12.83 -2.79
CA GLU A 109 4.03 13.56 -3.02
C GLU A 109 2.85 12.69 -2.56
N VAL A 110 2.87 11.38 -2.86
CA VAL A 110 1.83 10.43 -2.42
C VAL A 110 1.83 10.26 -0.91
N ARG A 111 3.01 10.19 -0.26
CA ARG A 111 3.09 10.17 1.20
C ARG A 111 2.54 11.45 1.81
N GLY A 112 2.86 12.61 1.22
CA GLY A 112 2.33 13.91 1.63
C GLY A 112 0.80 13.93 1.64
N LEU A 113 0.19 13.56 0.50
CA LEU A 113 -1.28 13.43 0.39
C LEU A 113 -1.85 12.51 1.47
N ALA A 114 -1.25 11.31 1.63
CA ALA A 114 -1.74 10.35 2.62
C ALA A 114 -1.65 10.92 4.05
N ASP A 115 -0.54 11.55 4.41
CA ASP A 115 -0.32 12.13 5.73
C ASP A 115 -1.29 13.29 6.02
N GLU A 116 -1.56 14.14 5.02
CA GLU A 116 -2.52 15.23 5.13
C GLU A 116 -3.96 14.72 5.36
N LEU A 117 -4.40 13.77 4.53
CA LEU A 117 -5.71 13.12 4.70
C LEU A 117 -5.84 12.42 6.06
N LYS A 118 -4.84 11.61 6.45
CA LYS A 118 -4.85 10.87 7.73
C LYS A 118 -4.87 11.80 8.94
N SER A 119 -4.23 12.96 8.86
CA SER A 119 -4.13 13.93 9.96
C SER A 119 -5.34 14.85 10.07
N THR A 120 -6.26 14.80 9.10
CA THR A 120 -7.47 15.63 9.10
C THR A 120 -8.37 15.28 10.28
N LYS A 121 -8.70 16.29 11.10
CA LYS A 121 -9.48 16.12 12.32
C LYS A 121 -10.86 15.52 11.99
N GLY A 122 -11.13 14.33 12.51
CA GLY A 122 -12.39 13.60 12.29
C GLY A 122 -12.22 12.31 11.52
N VAL A 123 -11.07 12.11 10.87
CA VAL A 123 -10.64 10.80 10.38
C VAL A 123 -10.37 9.88 11.58
N LYS A 124 -11.09 8.75 11.63
CA LYS A 124 -10.99 7.74 12.69
C LYS A 124 -9.84 6.77 12.44
N TYR A 125 -9.59 6.46 11.17
CA TYR A 125 -8.51 5.60 10.74
C TYR A 125 -8.03 6.04 9.36
N GLY A 126 -6.74 5.95 9.12
CA GLY A 126 -6.26 5.94 7.75
C GLY A 126 -4.93 5.22 7.57
N SER A 127 -4.75 4.63 6.40
CA SER A 127 -3.55 3.89 6.04
C SER A 127 -3.17 4.11 4.59
N LEU A 128 -1.88 3.92 4.31
CA LEU A 128 -1.34 3.92 2.96
C LEU A 128 -0.85 2.51 2.64
N SER A 129 -1.52 1.88 1.69
CA SER A 129 -1.04 0.64 1.08
C SER A 129 -0.12 0.98 -0.08
N ILE A 130 1.14 0.56 0.03
CA ILE A 130 2.15 0.77 -1.01
C ILE A 130 2.08 -0.34 -2.06
N ALA A 131 2.21 0.02 -3.32
CA ALA A 131 2.30 -0.92 -4.44
C ALA A 131 3.34 -0.44 -5.46
N SER A 132 3.49 -1.16 -6.57
CA SER A 132 4.33 -0.72 -7.69
C SER A 132 3.46 -0.44 -8.90
N THR A 133 3.99 0.35 -9.83
CA THR A 133 3.44 0.42 -11.20
C THR A 133 3.63 -0.89 -11.97
N GLY A 134 4.43 -1.82 -11.43
CA GLY A 134 4.76 -3.10 -12.04
C GLY A 134 5.84 -3.02 -13.12
N LYS A 135 6.29 -1.81 -13.49
CA LYS A 135 7.29 -1.62 -14.56
C LYS A 135 8.68 -2.14 -14.17
N GLU A 136 9.03 -2.06 -12.89
CA GLU A 136 10.35 -2.44 -12.34
C GLU A 136 10.30 -3.80 -11.58
N LEU A 137 9.13 -4.46 -11.53
CA LEU A 137 8.96 -5.78 -10.91
C LEU A 137 8.92 -6.84 -12.01
N VAL A 138 10.00 -7.63 -12.15
CA VAL A 138 10.07 -8.80 -13.04
C VAL A 138 9.79 -10.10 -12.28
#